data_AF-A0A0B1THD2-F1
#
_entry.id   AF-A0A0B1THD2-F1
#
_cell.length_a   1.000
_cell.length_b   1.000
_cell.length_c   1.000
_cell.angle_alpha   90.00
_cell.angle_beta   90.00
_cell.angle_gamma   90.00
#
_symmetry.space_group_name_H-M   'P 1'
#
loop_
_entity.id
_entity.type
_entity.pdbx_description
1 polymer ?
#
loop_
_entity_poly.entity_id
_entity_poly.type
_entity_poly.pdbx_seq_one_letter_code
_entity_poly.pdbx_strand_id
1 'polypeptide(L)'
;MKMRRSVRSFSSKPISLKIVQNLIKVAGCSPSAGNAQPWRFCIVVDDNRKAEIRALIEADEKNNIVQRKGEGSEWVMDVSQLQQTWSRPYLTDAPLLLIVCHEFVGLSTVVTSPLNAGPRISRLLRRPDNECVFLLLPLGYAAADALVPDLKRKSVENIASIY
;
A
#
# COMPACT_ATOMS: atom_id res chain seq x y z
N MET A 1 1.91 -19.05 -1.19
CA MET A 1 2.56 -17.74 -0.95
C MET A 1 3.82 -17.46 -1.77
N LYS A 2 4.66 -18.47 -2.11
CA LYS A 2 5.94 -18.24 -2.80
C LYS A 2 5.83 -17.51 -4.17
N MET A 3 4.73 -17.71 -4.89
CA MET A 3 4.47 -17.05 -6.19
C MET A 3 4.10 -15.56 -6.09
N ARG A 4 3.71 -15.06 -4.92
CA ARG A 4 3.25 -13.66 -4.79
C ARG A 4 4.40 -12.69 -5.01
N ARG A 5 4.24 -11.76 -5.95
CA ARG A 5 5.10 -10.60 -6.17
C ARG A 5 4.30 -9.31 -5.99
N SER A 6 4.98 -8.19 -5.72
CA SER A 6 4.32 -6.88 -5.69
C SER A 6 4.30 -6.34 -7.11
N VAL A 7 3.10 -6.19 -7.68
CA VAL A 7 2.86 -5.69 -9.04
C VAL A 7 2.58 -4.20 -8.96
N ARG A 8 3.10 -3.44 -9.94
CA ARG A 8 2.93 -1.97 -10.04
C ARG A 8 2.38 -1.53 -11.41
N SER A 9 1.86 -2.48 -12.20
CA SER A 9 1.16 -2.23 -13.46
C SER A 9 -0.12 -3.08 -13.47
N PHE A 10 -1.27 -2.44 -13.63
CA PHE A 10 -2.59 -3.06 -13.48
C PHE A 10 -3.41 -2.99 -14.77
N SER A 11 -4.24 -4.00 -14.98
CA SER A 11 -5.26 -4.02 -16.03
C SER A 11 -6.49 -3.21 -15.60
N SER A 12 -7.15 -2.57 -16.57
CA SER A 12 -8.44 -1.88 -16.41
C SER A 12 -9.64 -2.82 -16.18
N LYS A 13 -9.42 -4.15 -16.19
CA LYS A 13 -10.49 -5.13 -15.97
C LYS A 13 -11.15 -4.91 -14.59
N PRO A 14 -12.48 -4.76 -14.52
CA PRO A 14 -13.17 -4.52 -13.27
C PRO A 14 -13.07 -5.72 -12.32
N ILE A 15 -13.01 -5.43 -11.02
CA ILE A 15 -13.07 -6.44 -9.96
C ILE A 15 -14.49 -6.48 -9.40
N SER A 16 -15.04 -7.68 -9.23
CA SER A 16 -16.34 -7.84 -8.57
C SER A 16 -16.26 -7.41 -7.11
N LEU A 17 -17.20 -6.57 -6.67
CA LEU A 17 -17.32 -6.17 -5.26
C LEU A 17 -17.46 -7.37 -4.30
N LYS A 18 -18.02 -8.50 -4.77
CA LYS A 18 -18.10 -9.73 -3.98
C LYS A 18 -16.72 -10.29 -3.61
N ILE A 19 -15.75 -10.18 -4.52
CA ILE A 19 -14.35 -10.57 -4.24
C ILE A 19 -13.77 -9.65 -3.17
N VAL A 20 -13.97 -8.34 -3.30
CA VAL A 20 -13.47 -7.35 -2.32
C VAL A 20 -14.08 -7.56 -0.95
N GLN A 21 -15.39 -7.80 -0.87
CA GLN A 21 -16.09 -8.12 0.38
C GLN A 21 -15.54 -9.40 1.02
N ASN A 22 -15.27 -10.44 0.23
CA ASN A 22 -14.68 -11.68 0.74
C ASN A 22 -13.27 -11.46 1.28
N LEU A 23 -12.45 -10.65 0.60
CA LEU A 23 -11.12 -10.28 1.10
C LEU A 23 -11.20 -9.54 2.45
N ILE A 24 -12.13 -8.60 2.57
CA ILE A 24 -12.36 -7.85 3.82
C ILE A 24 -12.86 -8.77 4.93
N LYS A 25 -13.76 -9.71 4.63
CA LYS A 25 -14.22 -10.72 5.60
C LYS A 25 -13.06 -11.55 6.13
N VAL A 26 -12.20 -12.04 5.23
CA VAL A 26 -11.01 -12.82 5.62
C VAL A 26 -10.04 -11.98 6.46
N ALA A 27 -9.78 -10.73 6.07
CA ALA A 27 -8.91 -9.84 6.84
C ALA A 27 -9.49 -9.52 8.23
N GLY A 28 -10.81 -9.33 8.32
CA GLY A 28 -11.53 -9.05 9.56
C GLY A 28 -11.61 -10.24 10.53
N CYS A 29 -11.29 -11.45 10.07
CA CYS A 29 -11.14 -12.62 10.95
C CYS A 29 -9.81 -12.63 11.73
N SER A 30 -8.94 -11.63 11.56
CA SER A 30 -7.71 -11.52 12.33
C SER A 30 -8.02 -11.40 13.82
N PRO A 31 -7.22 -12.02 14.71
CA PRO A 31 -7.41 -11.84 16.15
C PRO A 31 -7.12 -10.38 16.54
N SER A 32 -7.85 -9.87 17.53
CA SER A 32 -7.61 -8.56 18.11
C SER A 32 -7.66 -8.63 19.64
N ALA A 33 -6.86 -7.79 20.30
CA ALA A 33 -6.89 -7.66 21.75
C ALA A 33 -8.30 -7.29 22.21
N GLY A 34 -8.86 -8.05 23.17
CA GLY A 34 -10.22 -7.84 23.66
C GLY A 34 -11.31 -7.96 22.58
N ASN A 35 -11.04 -8.57 21.43
CA ASN A 35 -11.94 -8.62 20.27
C ASN A 35 -12.38 -7.22 19.76
N ALA A 36 -11.54 -6.20 19.96
CA ALA A 36 -11.86 -4.81 19.61
C ALA A 36 -12.02 -4.55 18.10
N GLN A 37 -11.39 -5.39 17.25
CA GLN A 37 -11.40 -5.27 15.79
C GLN A 37 -11.16 -3.82 15.29
N PRO A 38 -10.06 -3.15 15.71
CA PRO A 38 -9.85 -1.72 15.50
C PRO A 38 -9.36 -1.41 14.07
N TRP A 39 -10.08 -1.90 13.06
CA TRP A 39 -9.77 -1.70 11.65
C TRP A 39 -10.97 -1.15 10.90
N ARG A 40 -10.68 -0.19 10.01
CA ARG A 40 -11.63 0.29 9.03
C ARG A 40 -11.06 0.11 7.62
N PHE A 41 -11.84 -0.57 6.79
CA PHE A 41 -11.53 -0.74 5.37
C PHE A 41 -12.29 0.32 4.56
N CYS A 42 -11.56 1.30 4.03
CA CYS A 42 -12.09 2.32 3.12
C CYS A 42 -11.86 1.87 1.68
N ILE A 43 -12.95 1.66 0.93
CA ILE A 43 -12.90 1.25 -0.47
C ILE A 43 -13.12 2.48 -1.35
N VAL A 44 -12.16 2.80 -2.20
CA VAL A 44 -12.26 3.93 -3.14
C VAL A 44 -12.32 3.38 -4.57
N VAL A 45 -13.48 3.56 -5.20
CA VAL A 45 -13.76 3.16 -6.60
C VAL A 45 -13.82 4.37 -7.53
N ASP A 46 -14.22 5.54 -7.00
CA ASP A 46 -14.35 6.78 -7.74
C ASP A 46 -13.01 7.28 -8.28
N ASP A 47 -12.93 7.49 -9.60
CA ASP A 47 -11.70 7.86 -10.29
C ASP A 47 -11.17 9.23 -9.87
N ASN A 48 -12.07 10.19 -9.59
CA ASN A 48 -11.66 11.52 -9.12
C ASN A 48 -10.98 11.44 -7.76
N ARG A 49 -11.58 10.71 -6.80
CA ARG A 49 -10.97 10.44 -5.49
C ARG A 49 -9.65 9.69 -5.59
N LYS A 50 -9.54 8.70 -6.50
CA LYS A 50 -8.26 8.00 -6.74
C LYS A 50 -7.20 8.98 -7.25
N ALA A 51 -7.55 9.88 -8.18
CA ALA A 51 -6.65 10.88 -8.72
C ALA A 51 -6.19 11.89 -7.66
N GLU A 52 -7.10 12.36 -6.80
CA GLU A 52 -6.78 13.23 -5.67
C GLU A 52 -5.79 12.54 -4.71
N ILE A 53 -6.08 11.30 -4.31
CA ILE A 53 -5.19 10.51 -3.43
C ILE A 53 -3.82 10.31 -4.07
N ARG A 54 -3.77 10.01 -5.38
CA ARG A 54 -2.52 9.89 -6.13
C ARG A 54 -1.72 11.19 -6.08
N ALA A 55 -2.34 12.34 -6.35
CA ALA A 55 -1.67 13.64 -6.32
C ALA A 55 -1.11 13.96 -4.92
N LEU A 56 -1.86 13.63 -3.86
CA LEU A 56 -1.38 13.80 -2.48
C LEU A 56 -0.11 12.99 -2.21
N ILE A 57 -0.08 11.73 -2.65
CA ILE A 57 1.04 10.82 -2.43
C ILE A 57 2.25 11.18 -3.29
N GLU A 58 2.06 11.46 -4.58
CA GLU A 58 3.15 11.84 -5.49
C GLU A 58 3.81 13.16 -5.05
N ALA A 59 3.03 14.12 -4.55
CA ALA A 59 3.57 15.37 -4.00
C ALA A 59 4.45 15.12 -2.77
N ASP A 60 4.02 14.24 -1.87
CA ASP A 60 4.80 13.90 -0.67
C ASP A 60 6.07 13.11 -1.01
N GLU A 61 5.97 12.12 -1.88
CA GLU A 61 7.11 11.32 -2.36
C GLU A 61 8.15 12.19 -3.09
N LYS A 62 7.71 13.17 -3.88
CA LYS A 62 8.62 14.13 -4.53
C LYS A 62 9.41 14.94 -3.50
N ASN A 63 8.76 15.41 -2.43
CA ASN A 63 9.42 16.13 -1.34
C ASN A 63 10.40 15.22 -0.59
N ASN A 64 10.01 13.98 -0.30
CA ASN A 64 10.84 12.99 0.39
C ASN A 64 12.10 12.63 -0.42
N ILE A 65 11.99 12.48 -1.74
CA ILE A 65 13.14 12.20 -2.62
C ILE A 65 14.11 13.39 -2.64
N VAL A 66 13.60 14.63 -2.66
CA VAL A 66 14.42 15.85 -2.63
C VAL A 66 15.18 15.96 -1.30
N GLN A 67 14.49 15.73 -0.17
CA GLN A 67 15.11 15.77 1.16
C GLN A 67 16.17 14.67 1.34
N ARG A 68 15.88 13.43 0.93
CA ARG A 68 16.83 12.30 1.00
C ARG A 68 18.08 12.48 0.15
N LYS A 69 18.01 13.24 -0.95
CA LYS A 69 19.19 13.57 -1.77
C LYS A 69 20.08 14.64 -1.15
N GLY A 70 19.56 15.43 -0.20
CA GLY A 70 20.32 16.47 0.51
C GLY A 70 21.09 15.94 1.73
N GLU A 71 20.59 14.88 2.36
CA GLU A 71 21.23 14.24 3.52
C GLU A 71 22.00 13.00 3.07
N GLY A 72 23.31 13.13 2.89
CA GLY A 72 24.24 12.09 2.45
C GLY A 72 24.22 10.83 3.33
N SER A 73 23.22 9.99 3.13
CA SER A 73 22.94 8.83 3.98
C SER A 73 23.17 7.53 3.20
N GLU A 74 24.24 6.85 3.59
CA GLU A 74 24.61 5.47 3.26
C GLU A 74 23.51 4.43 3.62
N TRP A 75 22.42 4.88 4.26
CA TRP A 75 21.25 4.10 4.69
C TRP A 75 20.12 4.02 3.66
N VAL A 76 20.30 4.60 2.48
CA VAL A 76 19.41 4.28 1.35
C VAL A 76 19.71 2.85 0.97
N MET A 77 18.94 1.91 1.58
CA MET A 77 18.78 0.52 1.15
C MET A 77 18.91 0.46 -0.37
N ASP A 78 19.57 -0.56 -0.92
CA ASP A 78 19.85 -0.71 -2.35
C ASP A 78 18.54 -0.80 -3.19
N VAL A 79 17.88 0.36 -3.36
CA VAL A 79 16.67 0.57 -4.13
C VAL A 79 17.00 1.00 -5.56
N SER A 80 18.29 1.00 -5.91
CA SER A 80 18.81 1.27 -7.25
C SER A 80 18.13 0.40 -8.32
N GLN A 81 17.70 -0.80 -7.96
CA GLN A 81 17.01 -1.75 -8.84
C GLN A 81 15.51 -1.46 -9.04
N LEU A 82 14.90 -0.60 -8.24
CA LEU A 82 13.57 -0.07 -8.53
C LEU A 82 13.78 1.20 -9.36
N GLN A 83 13.24 1.27 -10.58
CA GLN A 83 13.16 2.53 -11.33
C GLN A 83 12.29 3.53 -10.54
N GLN A 84 12.87 4.21 -9.54
CA GLN A 84 12.16 5.09 -8.63
C GLN A 84 12.00 6.46 -9.28
N THR A 85 10.96 6.60 -10.08
CA THR A 85 10.33 7.91 -10.29
C THR A 85 9.47 8.27 -9.07
N TRP A 86 9.16 9.55 -8.85
CA TRP A 86 8.18 10.00 -7.86
C TRP A 86 6.74 9.66 -8.29
N SER A 87 6.53 9.35 -9.57
CA SER A 87 5.21 9.00 -10.10
C SER A 87 4.74 7.61 -9.64
N ARG A 88 3.44 7.49 -9.37
CA ARG A 88 2.75 6.32 -8.83
C ARG A 88 1.47 6.05 -9.64
N PRO A 89 1.58 5.82 -10.97
CA PRO A 89 0.41 5.70 -11.86
C PRO A 89 -0.54 4.58 -11.46
N TYR A 90 0.00 3.52 -10.89
CA TYR A 90 -0.75 2.39 -10.37
C TYR A 90 -1.80 2.71 -9.29
N LEU A 91 -1.74 3.89 -8.65
CA LEU A 91 -2.76 4.33 -7.70
C LEU A 91 -4.09 4.68 -8.41
N THR A 92 -4.02 5.07 -9.68
CA THR A 92 -5.19 5.34 -10.52
C THR A 92 -5.50 4.17 -11.44
N ASP A 93 -4.48 3.50 -11.98
CA ASP A 93 -4.65 2.41 -12.95
C ASP A 93 -5.33 1.19 -12.33
N ALA A 94 -5.15 0.97 -11.02
CA ALA A 94 -5.89 -0.04 -10.30
C ALA A 94 -7.39 0.30 -10.30
N PRO A 95 -8.27 -0.67 -10.62
CA PRO A 95 -9.72 -0.44 -10.62
C PRO A 95 -10.25 -0.06 -9.23
N LEU A 96 -9.52 -0.38 -8.16
CA LEU A 96 -9.92 -0.08 -6.79
C LEU A 96 -8.70 0.20 -5.90
N LEU A 97 -8.85 1.17 -4.99
CA LEU A 97 -7.94 1.35 -3.86
C LEU A 97 -8.60 0.86 -2.58
N LEU A 98 -7.95 -0.07 -1.88
CA LEU A 98 -8.33 -0.48 -0.53
C LEU A 98 -7.40 0.22 0.46
N ILE A 99 -7.95 1.12 1.26
CA ILE A 99 -7.24 1.84 2.30
C ILE A 99 -7.59 1.19 3.64
N VAL A 100 -6.59 0.69 4.34
CA VAL A 100 -6.73 0.12 5.69
C VAL A 100 -6.34 1.20 6.68
N CYS A 101 -7.25 1.56 7.58
CA CYS A 101 -6.94 2.32 8.78
C CYS A 101 -6.77 1.30 9.93
N HIS A 102 -5.75 1.50 10.77
CA HIS A 102 -5.32 0.51 11.77
C HIS A 102 -4.88 1.19 13.07
N GLU A 103 -5.03 0.48 14.19
CA GLU A 103 -4.35 0.72 15.47
C GLU A 103 -3.39 -0.45 15.78
N PHE A 104 -2.07 -0.19 15.66
CA PHE A 104 -0.90 -1.04 15.25
C PHE A 104 -0.76 -2.50 15.76
N VAL A 105 -0.51 -3.52 14.89
CA VAL A 105 0.04 -4.90 15.18
C VAL A 105 0.25 -5.83 13.93
N GLY A 106 1.03 -5.39 12.93
CA GLY A 106 1.93 -6.24 12.12
C GLY A 106 1.42 -7.45 11.28
N LEU A 107 0.90 -7.21 10.06
CA LEU A 107 0.71 -8.23 8.99
C LEU A 107 0.95 -7.66 7.56
N SER A 108 1.09 -8.52 6.53
CA SER A 108 1.72 -8.21 5.22
C SER A 108 0.80 -7.96 4.01
N THR A 109 1.23 -7.03 3.12
CA THR A 109 0.63 -6.59 1.85
C THR A 109 1.68 -5.80 1.01
N VAL A 110 1.38 -5.14 -0.14
CA VAL A 110 2.29 -4.09 -0.65
C VAL A 110 1.99 -2.80 0.10
N VAL A 111 2.81 -2.55 1.10
CA VAL A 111 2.69 -1.36 1.93
C VAL A 111 3.16 -0.18 1.09
N THR A 112 2.22 0.59 0.56
CA THR A 112 2.49 2.01 0.30
C THR A 112 2.21 2.69 1.62
N SER A 113 3.26 3.06 2.35
CA SER A 113 3.12 3.91 3.53
C SER A 113 2.98 5.34 3.02
N PRO A 114 1.82 6.00 3.19
CA PRO A 114 1.67 7.40 2.83
C PRO A 114 2.35 8.25 3.90
N LEU A 115 3.69 8.24 3.89
CA LEU A 115 4.60 8.76 4.93
C LEU A 115 4.02 9.99 5.64
N ASN A 116 3.86 11.10 4.92
CA ASN A 116 3.24 12.32 5.47
C ASN A 116 1.87 12.62 4.85
N ALA A 117 1.44 11.84 3.84
CA ALA A 117 0.15 12.05 3.18
C ALA A 117 -1.05 11.53 4.01
N GLY A 118 -0.82 10.71 5.04
CA GLY A 118 -1.86 10.12 5.90
C GLY A 118 -2.94 11.09 6.38
N PRO A 119 -2.62 12.19 7.10
CA PRO A 119 -3.61 13.14 7.59
C PRO A 119 -4.44 13.81 6.48
N ARG A 120 -3.81 14.07 5.32
CA ARG A 120 -4.49 14.68 4.15
C ARG A 120 -5.47 13.70 3.54
N ILE A 121 -5.11 12.41 3.45
CA ILE A 121 -5.99 11.34 2.99
C ILE A 121 -7.14 11.11 3.98
N SER A 122 -6.89 11.09 5.31
CA SER A 122 -7.94 10.99 6.32
C SER A 122 -8.97 12.11 6.18
N ARG A 123 -8.52 13.36 6.01
CA ARG A 123 -9.40 14.53 5.80
C ARG A 123 -10.20 14.39 4.50
N LEU A 124 -9.55 13.99 3.40
CA LEU A 124 -10.21 13.80 2.11
C LEU A 124 -11.34 12.76 2.18
N LEU A 125 -11.08 11.66 2.90
CA LEU A 125 -12.04 10.58 3.12
C LEU A 125 -13.00 10.83 4.29
N ARG A 126 -12.95 12.02 4.91
CA ARG A 126 -13.76 12.41 6.08
C ARG A 126 -13.71 11.38 7.20
N ARG A 127 -12.51 10.87 7.51
CA ARG A 127 -12.29 9.95 8.64
C ARG A 127 -12.27 10.75 9.95
N PRO A 128 -12.76 10.16 11.06
CA PRO A 128 -12.69 10.79 12.37
C PRO A 128 -11.22 10.84 12.88
N ASP A 129 -10.94 11.73 13.84
CA ASP A 129 -9.58 11.99 14.32
C ASP A 129 -8.92 10.79 15.02
N ASN A 130 -9.73 9.82 15.48
CA ASN A 130 -9.24 8.57 16.06
C ASN A 130 -8.90 7.50 15.01
N GLU A 131 -8.96 7.82 13.71
CA GLU A 131 -8.57 6.91 12.63
C GLU A 131 -7.39 7.45 11.82
N CYS A 132 -6.34 6.63 11.76
CA CYS A 132 -5.15 6.92 10.97
C CYS A 132 -5.07 5.97 9.77
N VAL A 133 -4.78 6.53 8.59
CA VAL A 133 -4.46 5.74 7.39
C VAL A 133 -3.20 4.94 7.66
N PHE A 134 -3.30 3.61 7.61
CA PHE A 134 -2.20 2.71 7.90
C PHE A 134 -1.59 2.14 6.63
N LEU A 135 -2.43 1.67 5.70
CA LEU A 135 -1.97 1.04 4.46
C LEU A 135 -2.86 1.45 3.29
N LEU A 136 -2.24 1.67 2.13
CA LEU A 136 -2.96 1.84 0.87
C LEU A 136 -2.60 0.73 -0.11
N LEU A 137 -3.62 -0.02 -0.53
CA LEU A 137 -3.53 -1.23 -1.35
C LEU A 137 -4.27 -1.06 -2.67
N PRO A 138 -3.56 -0.82 -3.78
CA PRO A 138 -4.14 -0.90 -5.11
C PRO A 138 -4.51 -2.36 -5.40
N LEU A 139 -5.78 -2.61 -5.73
CA LEU A 139 -6.31 -3.93 -6.06
C LEU A 139 -6.72 -3.96 -7.53
N GLY A 140 -6.14 -4.90 -8.28
CA GLY A 140 -6.31 -5.02 -9.73
C GLY A 140 -5.78 -6.36 -10.23
N TYR A 141 -6.20 -6.77 -11.43
CA TYR A 141 -5.48 -7.79 -12.18
C TYR A 141 -4.16 -7.18 -12.68
N ALA A 142 -3.08 -7.97 -12.76
CA ALA A 142 -1.84 -7.51 -13.36
C ALA A 142 -2.06 -7.19 -14.86
N ALA A 143 -1.40 -6.15 -15.37
CA ALA A 143 -1.34 -5.93 -16.81
C ALA A 143 -0.65 -7.10 -17.52
N ALA A 144 -0.97 -7.33 -18.80
CA ALA A 144 -0.42 -8.46 -19.56
C ALA A 144 1.11 -8.39 -19.70
N ASP A 145 1.65 -7.18 -19.71
CA ASP A 145 3.07 -6.83 -19.80
C ASP A 145 3.70 -6.46 -18.44
N ALA A 146 3.01 -6.75 -17.32
CA ALA A 146 3.48 -6.37 -16.00
C ALA A 146 4.80 -7.08 -15.64
N LEU A 147 5.89 -6.29 -15.59
CA LEU A 147 7.19 -6.77 -15.13
C LEU A 147 7.34 -6.63 -13.62
N VAL A 148 8.04 -7.59 -13.01
CA VAL A 148 8.42 -7.57 -11.60
C VAL A 148 9.93 -7.78 -11.50
N PRO A 149 10.65 -7.04 -10.62
CA PRO A 149 12.09 -7.23 -10.46
C PRO A 149 12.43 -8.68 -10.06
N ASP A 150 13.58 -9.25 -10.42
CA ASP A 150 13.94 -10.62 -10.01
C ASP A 150 14.60 -10.65 -8.60
N LEU A 151 13.81 -10.33 -7.57
CA LEU A 151 14.26 -10.34 -6.18
C LEU A 151 14.11 -11.72 -5.55
N LYS A 152 15.17 -12.23 -4.92
CA LYS A 152 15.15 -13.48 -4.16
C LYS A 152 14.74 -13.23 -2.71
N ARG A 153 13.94 -14.13 -2.14
CA ARG A 153 13.61 -14.08 -0.70
C ARG A 153 14.77 -14.64 0.12
N LYS A 154 14.99 -14.09 1.31
CA LYS A 154 15.92 -14.66 2.30
C LYS A 154 15.46 -16.06 2.73
N SER A 155 16.41 -16.88 3.15
CA SER A 155 16.15 -18.20 3.75
C SER A 155 15.61 -18.05 5.18
N VAL A 156 15.07 -19.12 5.77
CA VAL A 156 14.44 -19.08 7.10
C VAL A 156 15.46 -18.73 8.18
N GLU A 157 16.68 -19.26 8.05
CA GLU A 157 17.80 -19.06 8.98
C GLU A 157 18.23 -17.59 9.02
N ASN A 158 18.01 -16.86 7.92
CA ASN A 158 18.32 -15.43 7.80
C ASN A 158 17.17 -14.51 8.27
N ILE A 159 16.03 -15.06 8.66
CA ILE A 159 14.84 -14.29 9.11
C ILE A 159 14.29 -14.75 10.46
N ALA A 160 14.85 -15.79 11.07
CA ALA A 160 14.41 -16.31 12.35
C ALA A 160 15.62 -16.67 13.23
N SER A 161 15.63 -16.12 14.44
CA SER A 161 16.50 -16.57 15.52
C SER A 161 15.65 -17.38 16.50
N ILE A 162 16.16 -18.54 16.91
CA ILE A 162 15.60 -19.35 17.97
C ILE A 162 16.56 -19.23 19.15
N TYR A 163 16.06 -18.76 20.28
CA TYR A 163 16.81 -18.62 21.52
C TYR A 163 16.41 -19.72 22.50
#